data_AF-A0A8T0DFG1-F1
#
_entry.id   AF-A0A8T0DFG1-F1
#
_cell.length_a   1.000
_cell.length_b   1.000
_cell.length_c   1.000
_cell.angle_alpha   90.00
_cell.angle_beta   90.00
_cell.angle_gamma   90.00
#
_symmetry.space_group_name_H-M   'P 1'
#
loop_
_entity.id
_entity.type
_entity.pdbx_description
1 polymer ?
#
loop_
_entity_poly.entity_id
_entity_poly.type
_entity_poly.pdbx_seq_one_letter_code
_entity_poly.pdbx_strand_id
1 'polypeptide(L)'
;MFNAANVAFGTTVFCDKPTQDFHSATNLILPAIDGRNPNGLLCSSIVRPPVNILFCLPKPVDLRTVVIKPDVARHRVTHLSVFLRKECNKRDRSNSTLQVSRPADIIRRLEQVRPIASVNLDKHPEGSVVLLHTHQKRLLPPCAYLNNARCVYECEVSRVCSGAFHNVRYVLIRICRLASASCMPCLGAVELWCVSLPDRIESLEINDTHQVKQTKTEDSGCSCANLPRDEEIVNCRVIPDDFVDALTGELMREPVRLPSGNCIDRSSLNRFWTERLVNCPRDPRPVDPFTMVPFDESSVKCDESLKQAINDYLDRCKQLTKLCNRLDNWTQGSIPPTSTTVPQIPTSSESDSD
;
A
#
# COMPACT_ATOMS: atom_id res chain seq x y z
N MET A 1 -17.29 17.90 14.76
CA MET A 1 -16.44 17.31 13.70
C MET A 1 -17.28 16.26 13.00
N PHE A 2 -17.06 16.03 11.71
CA PHE A 2 -17.75 14.99 10.96
C PHE A 2 -16.71 14.04 10.33
N ASN A 3 -17.09 12.79 10.08
CA ASN A 3 -16.24 11.84 9.36
C ASN A 3 -16.47 12.01 7.85
N ALA A 4 -15.47 12.51 7.13
CA ALA A 4 -15.50 12.67 5.68
C ALA A 4 -15.29 11.35 4.93
N ALA A 5 -14.78 10.28 5.58
CA ALA A 5 -14.77 8.92 5.03
C ALA A 5 -16.11 8.22 5.28
N ASN A 6 -17.20 8.89 4.91
CA ASN A 6 -18.54 8.34 4.95
C ASN A 6 -19.21 8.60 3.60
N VAL A 7 -19.87 7.58 3.05
CA VAL A 7 -20.62 7.66 1.80
C VAL A 7 -21.66 8.79 1.81
N ALA A 8 -22.26 9.09 2.96
CA ALA A 8 -23.21 10.20 3.13
C ALA A 8 -22.57 11.58 2.90
N PHE A 9 -21.26 11.71 3.08
CA PHE A 9 -20.54 12.94 2.72
C PHE A 9 -20.36 13.07 1.20
N GLY A 10 -20.49 11.97 0.44
CA GLY A 10 -20.24 11.90 -1.00
C GLY A 10 -18.80 11.52 -1.37
N THR A 11 -18.01 11.01 -0.41
CA THR A 11 -16.64 10.55 -0.66
C THR A 11 -16.64 9.27 -1.49
N THR A 12 -15.77 9.23 -2.50
CA THR A 12 -15.49 8.00 -3.25
C THR A 12 -14.14 7.45 -2.84
N VAL A 13 -13.98 6.13 -2.90
CA VAL A 13 -12.74 5.44 -2.55
C VAL A 13 -12.31 4.52 -3.68
N PHE A 14 -11.03 4.52 -3.99
CA PHE A 14 -10.42 3.74 -5.07
C PHE A 14 -9.23 2.95 -4.53
N CYS A 15 -9.13 1.68 -4.89
CA CYS A 15 -7.96 0.84 -4.65
C CYS A 15 -7.33 0.52 -6.01
N ASP A 16 -6.01 0.67 -6.12
CA ASP A 16 -5.27 0.41 -7.36
C ASP A 16 -5.00 -1.08 -7.61
N LYS A 17 -5.29 -1.95 -6.64
CA LYS A 17 -5.15 -3.41 -6.73
C LYS A 17 -6.51 -4.13 -6.59
N PRO A 18 -6.63 -5.35 -7.15
CA PRO A 18 -7.84 -6.15 -7.02
C PRO A 18 -8.14 -6.53 -5.56
N THR A 19 -9.40 -6.34 -5.18
CA THR A 19 -9.95 -6.73 -3.87
C THR A 19 -10.69 -8.06 -3.95
N GLN A 20 -10.80 -8.76 -2.82
CA GLN A 20 -11.67 -9.93 -2.68
C GLN A 20 -13.15 -9.53 -2.69
N ASP A 21 -13.99 -10.50 -3.02
CA ASP A 21 -15.44 -10.33 -2.99
C ASP A 21 -15.90 -9.98 -1.57
N PHE A 22 -16.89 -9.08 -1.48
CA PHE A 22 -17.38 -8.52 -0.21
C PHE A 22 -16.36 -7.75 0.63
N HIS A 23 -15.14 -7.55 0.13
CA HIS A 23 -14.05 -6.79 0.76
C HIS A 23 -13.54 -5.64 -0.14
N SER A 24 -14.44 -5.03 -0.90
CA SER A 24 -14.16 -3.89 -1.77
C SER A 24 -13.70 -2.66 -0.99
N ALA A 25 -12.96 -1.77 -1.65
CA ALA A 25 -12.58 -0.48 -1.10
C ALA A 25 -13.77 0.34 -0.58
N THR A 26 -14.94 0.20 -1.21
CA THR A 26 -16.18 0.89 -0.81
C THR A 26 -16.61 0.59 0.62
N ASN A 27 -16.22 -0.57 1.17
CA ASN A 27 -16.50 -0.90 2.57
C ASN A 27 -15.87 0.06 3.57
N LEU A 28 -14.77 0.74 3.19
CA LEU A 28 -14.08 1.70 4.05
C LEU A 28 -14.87 3.00 4.26
N ILE A 29 -15.87 3.28 3.43
CA ILE A 29 -16.71 4.49 3.51
C ILE A 29 -18.16 4.18 3.90
N LEU A 30 -18.52 2.92 4.09
CA LEU A 30 -19.84 2.54 4.56
C LEU A 30 -19.97 2.84 6.07
N PRO A 31 -21.17 3.19 6.55
CA PRO A 31 -21.37 3.41 7.98
C PRO A 31 -21.15 2.11 8.75
N ALA A 32 -20.56 2.22 9.95
CA ALA A 32 -20.44 1.10 10.86
C ALA A 32 -21.83 0.70 11.38
N ILE A 33 -22.23 -0.54 11.16
CA ILE A 33 -23.47 -1.10 11.71
C ILE A 33 -23.11 -1.69 13.08
N ASP A 34 -23.81 -1.28 14.13
CA ASP A 34 -23.56 -1.70 15.53
C ASP A 34 -22.10 -1.47 16.01
N GLY A 35 -21.45 -0.42 15.52
CA GLY A 35 -20.06 -0.10 15.86
C GLY A 35 -19.01 -1.01 15.20
N ARG A 36 -19.41 -1.86 14.24
CA ARG A 36 -18.51 -2.63 13.38
C ARG A 36 -18.61 -2.15 11.93
N ASN A 37 -17.48 -1.80 11.33
CA ASN A 37 -17.43 -1.52 9.91
C ASN A 37 -17.66 -2.81 9.10
N PRO A 38 -18.36 -2.73 7.95
CA PRO A 38 -18.60 -3.89 7.11
C PRO A 38 -17.27 -4.40 6.57
N ASN A 39 -16.89 -5.65 6.89
CA ASN A 39 -15.80 -6.49 6.35
C ASN A 39 -14.41 -5.87 6.03
N GLY A 40 -14.18 -4.57 6.13
CA GLY A 40 -12.97 -3.89 5.66
C GLY A 40 -12.70 -4.04 4.17
N LEU A 41 -11.57 -3.50 3.74
CA LEU A 41 -10.91 -3.82 2.48
C LEU A 41 -9.92 -4.97 2.69
N LEU A 42 -9.93 -5.92 1.77
CA LEU A 42 -9.00 -7.06 1.72
C LEU A 42 -8.64 -7.31 0.26
N CYS A 43 -7.35 -7.27 -0.06
CA CYS A 43 -6.85 -7.57 -1.40
C CYS A 43 -6.84 -9.08 -1.67
N SER A 44 -6.81 -9.48 -2.94
CA SER A 44 -6.59 -10.88 -3.32
C SER A 44 -5.27 -11.42 -2.75
N SER A 45 -5.18 -12.75 -2.57
CA SER A 45 -4.06 -13.40 -1.90
C SER A 45 -2.73 -13.24 -2.65
N ILE A 46 -2.82 -12.90 -3.93
CA ILE A 46 -1.71 -12.66 -4.84
C ILE A 46 -1.11 -11.26 -4.68
N VAL A 47 -1.90 -10.30 -4.17
CA VAL A 47 -1.50 -8.90 -4.13
C VAL A 47 -0.43 -8.70 -3.08
N ARG A 48 0.66 -8.01 -3.46
CA ARG A 48 1.72 -7.61 -2.53
C ARG A 48 1.83 -6.08 -2.48
N PRO A 49 2.33 -5.52 -1.36
CA PRO A 49 2.64 -4.11 -1.30
C PRO A 49 3.62 -3.67 -2.41
N PRO A 50 3.55 -2.41 -2.88
CA PRO A 50 2.68 -1.35 -2.37
C PRO A 50 1.23 -1.44 -2.87
N VAL A 51 0.28 -1.13 -1.98
CA VAL A 51 -1.16 -0.99 -2.33
C VAL A 51 -1.62 0.42 -1.99
N ASN A 52 -2.25 1.10 -2.94
CA ASN A 52 -2.71 2.48 -2.82
C ASN A 52 -4.23 2.54 -2.68
N ILE A 53 -4.69 3.18 -1.61
CA ILE A 53 -6.10 3.39 -1.31
C ILE A 53 -6.36 4.89 -1.26
N LEU A 54 -7.01 5.41 -2.30
CA LEU A 54 -7.27 6.83 -2.51
C LEU A 54 -8.71 7.17 -2.12
N PHE A 55 -8.85 8.11 -1.19
CA PHE A 55 -10.11 8.76 -0.86
C PHE A 55 -10.20 10.09 -1.60
N CYS A 56 -11.26 10.24 -2.40
CA CYS A 56 -11.60 11.45 -3.12
C CYS A 56 -12.79 12.10 -2.43
N LEU A 57 -12.55 13.20 -1.73
CA LEU A 57 -13.62 13.97 -1.10
C LEU A 57 -14.40 14.72 -2.19
N PRO A 58 -15.70 15.00 -2.04
CA PRO A 58 -16.51 15.74 -3.02
C PRO A 58 -16.34 17.26 -2.91
N LYS A 59 -15.85 17.75 -1.77
CA LYS A 59 -15.40 19.13 -1.54
C LYS A 59 -14.14 19.14 -0.66
N PRO A 60 -13.29 20.16 -0.74
CA PRO A 60 -12.16 20.27 0.18
C PRO A 60 -12.63 20.42 1.62
N VAL A 61 -11.83 19.89 2.55
CA VAL A 61 -12.12 19.92 3.99
C VAL A 61 -10.88 20.30 4.79
N ASP A 62 -11.14 20.78 6.00
CA ASP A 62 -10.10 20.96 7.02
C ASP A 62 -9.95 19.66 7.81
N LEU A 63 -8.98 18.82 7.38
CA LEU A 63 -8.71 17.52 7.97
C LEU A 63 -7.98 17.71 9.32
N ARG A 64 -8.54 17.14 10.39
CA ARG A 64 -8.01 17.28 11.75
C ARG A 64 -7.38 16.01 12.29
N THR A 65 -8.00 14.87 11.99
CA THR A 65 -7.54 13.58 12.51
C THR A 65 -7.80 12.50 11.46
N VAL A 66 -6.84 11.59 11.30
CA VAL A 66 -7.01 10.36 10.51
C VAL A 66 -6.92 9.18 11.45
N VAL A 67 -7.94 8.31 11.45
CA VAL A 67 -7.97 7.07 12.21
C VAL A 67 -7.90 5.92 11.22
N ILE A 68 -7.01 4.96 11.43
CA ILE A 68 -6.83 3.81 10.53
C ILE A 68 -6.79 2.54 11.36
N LYS A 69 -7.65 1.57 11.05
CA LYS A 69 -7.55 0.21 11.54
C LYS A 69 -6.77 -0.64 10.52
N PRO A 70 -5.52 -1.04 10.84
CA PRO A 70 -4.60 -1.70 9.91
C PRO A 70 -4.76 -3.23 9.86
N ASP A 71 -5.88 -3.78 10.34
CA ASP A 71 -6.13 -5.22 10.43
C ASP A 71 -7.54 -5.61 9.96
N VAL A 72 -7.62 -6.77 9.32
CA VAL A 72 -8.86 -7.47 8.96
C VAL A 72 -8.68 -8.96 9.26
N ALA A 73 -9.47 -9.48 10.19
CA ALA A 73 -9.35 -10.86 10.68
C ALA A 73 -7.92 -11.20 11.11
N ARG A 74 -7.26 -12.15 10.43
CA ARG A 74 -5.85 -12.54 10.69
C ARG A 74 -4.82 -11.69 9.95
N HIS A 75 -5.26 -10.84 9.03
CA HIS A 75 -4.37 -10.07 8.16
C HIS A 75 -4.01 -8.76 8.82
N ARG A 76 -2.72 -8.41 8.78
CA ARG A 76 -2.19 -7.24 9.46
C ARG A 76 -1.18 -6.49 8.60
N VAL A 77 -1.42 -5.19 8.47
CA VAL A 77 -0.47 -4.21 7.94
C VAL A 77 0.46 -3.75 9.04
N THR A 78 1.77 -3.80 8.80
CA THR A 78 2.77 -3.29 9.76
C THR A 78 3.44 -2.01 9.33
N HIS A 79 3.40 -1.65 8.04
CA HIS A 79 3.92 -0.36 7.59
C HIS A 79 2.97 0.26 6.58
N LEU A 80 2.58 1.50 6.86
CA LEU A 80 1.75 2.30 5.96
C LEU A 80 2.23 3.75 5.91
N SER A 81 1.94 4.42 4.81
CA SER A 81 2.24 5.84 4.62
C SER A 81 0.97 6.58 4.23
N VAL A 82 0.79 7.79 4.76
CA VAL A 82 -0.37 8.64 4.48
C VAL A 82 0.10 9.88 3.73
N PHE A 83 -0.57 10.20 2.63
CA PHE A 83 -0.30 11.36 1.79
C PHE A 83 -1.57 12.19 1.67
N LEU A 84 -1.41 13.51 1.57
CA LEU A 84 -2.52 14.45 1.41
C LEU A 84 -2.26 15.36 0.21
N ARG A 85 -3.31 15.68 -0.53
CA ARG A 85 -3.28 16.73 -1.54
C ARG A 85 -4.36 17.76 -1.27
N LYS A 86 -3.93 19.02 -1.29
CA LYS A 86 -4.82 20.18 -1.18
C LYS A 86 -5.40 20.52 -2.55
N GLU A 87 -6.61 21.06 -2.58
CA GLU A 87 -7.11 21.76 -3.76
C GLU A 87 -6.30 23.06 -3.92
N CYS A 88 -5.93 23.41 -5.14
CA CYS A 88 -5.24 24.67 -5.42
C CYS A 88 -6.14 25.52 -6.31
N ASN A 89 -6.50 26.72 -5.85
CA ASN A 89 -7.38 27.66 -6.56
C ASN A 89 -6.69 28.34 -7.76
N LYS A 90 -5.75 27.67 -8.43
CA LYS A 90 -5.14 28.25 -9.63
C LYS A 90 -6.19 28.25 -10.73
N ARG A 91 -6.66 29.46 -11.05
CA ARG A 91 -7.30 29.79 -12.34
C ARG A 91 -6.28 29.50 -13.43
N ASP A 92 -6.13 28.24 -13.82
CA ASP A 92 -5.38 27.89 -15.01
C ASP A 92 -6.18 28.45 -16.19
N ARG A 93 -5.69 29.59 -16.67
CA ARG A 93 -6.20 30.35 -17.80
C ARG A 93 -5.75 29.66 -19.08
N SER A 94 -6.17 28.42 -19.24
CA SER A 94 -6.18 27.68 -20.50
C SER A 94 -7.48 26.90 -20.55
N ASN A 95 -8.28 27.15 -21.59
CA ASN A 95 -9.50 26.42 -21.89
C ASN A 95 -9.26 24.91 -21.91
N SER A 96 -9.47 24.24 -20.78
CA SER A 96 -9.78 22.83 -20.73
C SER A 96 -10.87 22.67 -19.68
N THR A 97 -12.07 22.34 -20.14
CA THR A 97 -13.13 21.69 -19.37
C THR A 97 -12.58 20.97 -18.14
N LEU A 98 -13.18 21.21 -16.97
CA LEU A 98 -12.99 20.49 -15.69
C LEU A 98 -12.89 18.97 -15.92
N GLN A 99 -11.71 18.47 -16.30
CA GLN A 99 -11.49 17.05 -16.43
C GLN A 99 -11.21 16.53 -15.03
N VAL A 100 -12.17 15.79 -14.49
CA VAL A 100 -11.97 14.90 -13.34
C VAL A 100 -10.77 14.03 -13.67
N SER A 101 -9.62 14.32 -13.06
CA SER A 101 -8.40 13.54 -13.28
C SER A 101 -8.66 12.10 -12.87
N ARG A 102 -8.22 11.12 -13.67
CA ARG A 102 -8.42 9.70 -13.33
C ARG A 102 -7.72 9.41 -12.00
N PRO A 103 -8.26 8.51 -11.14
CA PRO A 103 -7.64 8.17 -9.86
C PRO A 103 -6.14 7.82 -9.95
N ALA A 104 -5.74 7.11 -11.00
CA ALA A 104 -4.35 6.76 -11.27
C ALA A 104 -3.43 8.00 -11.42
N ASP A 105 -3.88 9.05 -12.11
CA ASP A 105 -3.10 10.29 -12.28
C ASP A 105 -2.92 11.04 -10.95
N ILE A 106 -3.93 10.96 -10.09
CA ILE A 106 -3.90 11.57 -8.77
C ILE A 106 -2.89 10.83 -7.88
N ILE A 107 -2.89 9.49 -7.90
CA ILE A 107 -1.92 8.65 -7.17
C ILE A 107 -0.49 8.99 -7.62
N ARG A 108 -0.21 9.00 -8.93
CA ARG A 108 1.12 9.33 -9.46
C ARG A 108 1.62 10.71 -9.04
N ARG A 109 0.73 11.70 -8.95
CA ARG A 109 1.08 13.05 -8.47
C ARG A 109 1.33 13.08 -6.96
N LEU A 110 0.58 12.30 -6.19
CA LEU A 110 0.75 12.18 -4.74
C LEU A 110 2.05 11.45 -4.37
N GLU A 111 2.47 10.48 -5.19
CA GLU A 111 3.75 9.76 -5.06
C GLU A 111 4.99 10.64 -5.13
N GLN A 112 4.88 11.76 -5.85
CA GLN A 112 5.98 12.73 -5.98
C GLN A 112 6.13 13.60 -4.72
N VAL A 113 5.19 13.54 -3.79
CA VAL A 113 5.17 14.32 -2.56
C VAL A 113 5.54 13.43 -1.38
N ARG A 114 6.25 13.99 -0.39
CA ARG A 114 6.59 13.28 0.84
C ARG A 114 5.31 12.92 1.63
N PRO A 115 5.20 11.71 2.21
CA PRO A 115 4.07 11.37 3.05
C PRO A 115 4.02 12.28 4.29
N ILE A 116 2.81 12.63 4.70
CA ILE A 116 2.57 13.36 5.94
C ILE A 116 2.90 12.49 7.15
N ALA A 117 2.71 11.18 7.06
CA ALA A 117 3.03 10.22 8.10
C ALA A 117 3.52 8.92 7.48
N SER A 118 4.53 8.31 8.10
CA SER A 118 5.00 6.96 7.80
C SER A 118 4.99 6.17 9.10
N VAL A 119 4.09 5.20 9.20
CA VAL A 119 3.71 4.52 10.44
C VAL A 119 4.23 3.11 10.43
N ASN A 120 5.12 2.77 11.37
CA ASN A 120 5.62 1.40 11.59
C ASN A 120 4.98 0.79 12.85
N LEU A 121 4.33 -0.35 12.69
CA LEU A 121 3.60 -1.11 13.71
C LEU A 121 4.24 -2.46 14.04
N ASP A 122 5.46 -2.75 13.56
CA ASP A 122 6.16 -4.03 13.78
C ASP A 122 6.33 -4.34 15.28
N LYS A 123 6.50 -3.31 16.12
CA LYS A 123 6.65 -3.43 17.58
C LYS A 123 5.35 -3.19 18.35
N HIS A 124 4.24 -2.95 17.66
CA HIS A 124 2.96 -2.63 18.29
C HIS A 124 2.07 -3.88 18.40
N PRO A 125 1.22 -3.99 19.43
CA PRO A 125 0.36 -5.16 19.62
C PRO A 125 -0.69 -5.30 18.50
N GLU A 126 -1.20 -6.52 18.32
CA GLU A 126 -2.27 -6.80 17.37
C GLU A 126 -3.55 -6.01 17.71
N GLY A 127 -4.25 -5.55 16.67
CA GLY A 127 -5.43 -4.69 16.82
C GLY A 127 -5.11 -3.23 17.19
N SER A 128 -3.85 -2.80 17.09
CA SER A 128 -3.47 -1.39 17.26
C SER A 128 -4.14 -0.52 16.19
N VAL A 129 -4.92 0.46 16.61
CA VAL A 129 -5.50 1.48 15.74
C VAL A 129 -4.54 2.66 15.64
N VAL A 130 -4.27 3.11 14.42
CA VAL A 130 -3.39 4.25 14.16
C VAL A 130 -4.20 5.53 14.25
N LEU A 131 -3.68 6.49 15.00
CA LEU A 131 -4.25 7.82 15.18
C LEU A 131 -3.24 8.88 14.75
N LEU A 132 -3.58 9.64 13.71
CA LEU A 132 -2.76 10.74 13.21
C LEU A 132 -3.40 12.08 13.56
N HIS A 133 -2.70 12.88 14.38
CA HIS A 133 -3.13 14.23 14.75
C HIS A 133 -2.37 15.31 14.00
N THR A 134 -3.09 16.34 13.61
CA THR A 134 -2.58 17.32 12.65
C THR A 134 -2.06 18.61 13.28
N HIS A 135 -2.74 19.14 14.31
CA HIS A 135 -2.33 20.39 14.95
C HIS A 135 -2.96 20.63 16.33
N GLN A 136 -4.00 19.87 16.72
CA GLN A 136 -4.62 20.02 18.05
C GLN A 136 -5.35 18.73 18.43
N LYS A 137 -5.03 18.17 19.60
CA LYS A 137 -5.77 17.03 20.15
C LYS A 137 -7.19 17.50 20.46
N ARG A 138 -8.15 17.03 19.66
CA ARG A 138 -9.58 17.24 19.90
C ARG A 138 -10.21 15.90 20.22
N LEU A 139 -11.14 15.92 21.16
CA LEU A 139 -11.96 14.75 21.47
C LEU A 139 -12.70 14.32 20.21
N LEU A 140 -12.48 13.07 19.81
CA LEU A 140 -13.23 12.46 18.74
C LEU A 140 -14.65 12.14 19.23
N PRO A 141 -15.67 12.17 18.36
CA PRO A 141 -17.02 11.79 18.75
C PRO A 141 -17.08 10.35 19.29
N PRO A 142 -18.07 10.01 20.15
CA PRO A 142 -18.23 8.66 20.71
C PRO A 142 -18.34 7.56 19.65
N CYS A 143 -18.81 7.89 18.44
CA CYS A 143 -18.90 6.94 17.32
C CYS A 143 -17.57 6.63 16.63
N ALA A 144 -16.47 7.29 17.00
CA ALA A 144 -15.16 7.01 16.41
C ALA A 144 -14.68 5.60 16.75
N TYR A 145 -14.16 4.90 15.75
CA TYR A 145 -13.63 3.54 15.84
C TYR A 145 -12.58 3.40 16.96
N LEU A 146 -11.83 4.47 17.20
CA LEU A 146 -10.85 4.57 18.28
C LEU A 146 -11.42 4.22 19.67
N ASN A 147 -12.68 4.56 19.94
CA ASN A 147 -13.28 4.36 21.26
C ASN A 147 -13.48 2.88 21.61
N ASN A 148 -13.52 2.01 20.60
CA ASN A 148 -13.59 0.56 20.76
C ASN A 148 -12.22 -0.12 20.57
N ALA A 149 -11.15 0.65 20.37
CA ALA A 149 -9.82 0.13 20.12
C ALA A 149 -9.16 -0.36 21.42
N ARG A 150 -8.61 -1.58 21.40
CA ARG A 150 -7.86 -2.14 22.54
C ARG A 150 -6.50 -1.47 22.73
N CYS A 151 -5.90 -1.05 21.63
CA CYS A 151 -4.62 -0.34 21.62
C CYS A 151 -4.68 0.77 20.58
N VAL A 152 -4.15 1.93 20.94
CA VAL A 152 -4.06 3.11 20.06
C VAL A 152 -2.60 3.47 19.90
N TYR A 153 -2.15 3.59 18.66
CA TYR A 153 -0.87 4.14 18.30
C TYR A 153 -1.04 5.56 17.78
N GLU A 154 -0.73 6.54 18.63
CA GLU A 154 -0.71 7.95 18.25
C GLU A 154 0.59 8.26 17.51
N CYS A 155 0.48 8.71 16.26
CA CYS A 155 1.62 9.07 15.43
C CYS A 155 1.59 10.56 15.10
N GLU A 156 2.73 11.22 15.37
CA GLU A 156 2.92 12.62 15.02
C GLU A 156 3.12 12.79 13.51
N VAL A 157 2.45 13.78 12.94
CA VAL A 157 2.59 14.14 11.54
C VAL A 157 3.94 14.83 11.31
N SER A 158 4.55 14.58 10.16
CA SER A 158 5.85 15.11 9.78
C SER A 158 5.92 16.62 10.01
N ARG A 159 6.98 17.09 10.70
CA ARG A 159 7.19 18.50 11.06
C ARG A 159 7.23 19.45 9.85
N VAL A 160 7.55 18.94 8.66
CA VAL A 160 7.52 19.70 7.39
C VAL A 160 6.08 20.09 7.00
N CYS A 161 5.10 19.35 7.51
CA CYS A 161 3.67 19.56 7.30
C CYS A 161 2.97 20.11 8.55
N SER A 162 3.70 20.74 9.47
CA SER A 162 3.23 21.25 10.78
C SER A 162 2.32 22.50 10.67
N GLY A 163 1.32 22.42 9.80
CA GLY A 163 0.22 23.37 9.71
C GLY A 163 -1.09 22.60 9.63
N ALA A 164 -2.19 23.23 10.03
CA ALA A 164 -3.50 22.62 9.87
C ALA A 164 -3.73 22.23 8.39
N PHE A 165 -4.23 21.00 8.17
CA PHE A 165 -4.47 20.46 6.82
C PHE A 165 -5.76 21.03 6.26
N HIS A 166 -5.70 22.31 5.96
CA HIS A 166 -6.76 23.03 5.30
C HIS A 166 -6.85 22.66 3.84
N ASN A 167 -8.07 22.75 3.31
CA ASN A 167 -8.37 22.59 1.89
C ASN A 167 -7.91 21.22 1.32
N VAL A 168 -7.94 20.15 2.11
CA VAL A 168 -7.58 18.80 1.67
C VAL A 168 -8.69 18.25 0.80
N ARG A 169 -8.33 17.74 -0.38
CA ARG A 169 -9.26 17.15 -1.34
C ARG A 169 -9.05 15.65 -1.53
N TYR A 170 -7.81 15.20 -1.45
CA TYR A 170 -7.45 13.80 -1.64
C TYR A 170 -6.60 13.30 -0.49
N VAL A 171 -6.93 12.11 -0.01
CA VAL A 171 -6.17 11.39 1.02
C VAL A 171 -5.77 10.04 0.44
N LEU A 172 -4.47 9.75 0.40
CA LEU A 172 -3.95 8.48 -0.07
C LEU A 172 -3.32 7.73 1.10
N ILE A 173 -3.77 6.51 1.32
CA ILE A 173 -3.15 5.57 2.26
C ILE A 173 -2.43 4.51 1.43
N ARG A 174 -1.12 4.38 1.63
CA ARG A 174 -0.29 3.36 1.02
C ARG A 174 0.06 2.30 2.04
N ILE A 175 -0.28 1.06 1.75
CA ILE A 175 0.23 -0.10 2.48
C ILE A 175 1.61 -0.43 1.91
N CYS A 176 2.63 -0.45 2.76
CA CYS A 176 4.02 -0.67 2.38
C CYS A 176 4.55 -2.04 2.85
N ARG A 177 4.06 -2.56 3.98
CA ARG A 177 4.52 -3.85 4.54
C ARG A 177 3.42 -4.54 5.32
N LEU A 178 3.44 -5.87 5.24
CA LEU A 178 2.55 -6.76 5.98
C LEU A 178 3.34 -7.49 7.07
N ALA A 179 2.64 -7.98 8.09
CA ALA A 179 3.27 -8.71 9.20
C ALA A 179 3.97 -10.00 8.76
N SER A 180 3.49 -10.62 7.69
CA SER A 180 4.04 -11.86 7.13
C SER A 180 3.72 -11.94 5.64
N ALA A 181 4.47 -12.76 4.89
CA ALA A 181 4.20 -13.07 3.48
C ALA A 181 2.85 -13.79 3.27
N SER A 182 2.28 -14.42 4.31
CA SER A 182 0.95 -15.03 4.27
C SER A 182 -0.19 -14.04 4.53
N CYS A 183 0.12 -12.80 4.94
CA CYS A 183 -0.88 -11.77 5.10
C CYS A 183 -1.29 -11.18 3.74
N MET A 184 -2.55 -10.78 3.64
CA MET A 184 -3.06 -10.02 2.49
C MET A 184 -3.09 -8.54 2.85
N PRO A 185 -2.83 -7.62 1.90
CA PRO A 185 -3.03 -6.19 2.12
C PRO A 185 -4.48 -5.90 2.50
N CYS A 186 -4.68 -5.16 3.58
CA CYS A 186 -6.00 -4.91 4.15
C CYS A 186 -6.07 -3.58 4.89
N LEU A 187 -7.28 -3.06 5.04
CA LEU A 187 -7.64 -2.02 6.00
C LEU A 187 -9.02 -2.34 6.56
N GLY A 188 -9.18 -2.40 7.87
CA GLY A 188 -10.48 -2.74 8.45
C GLY A 188 -11.43 -1.54 8.58
N ALA A 189 -10.89 -0.35 8.75
CA ALA A 189 -11.66 0.90 8.85
C ALA A 189 -10.74 2.11 8.63
N VAL A 190 -11.29 3.19 8.07
CA VAL A 190 -10.63 4.49 7.96
C VAL A 190 -11.64 5.57 8.32
N GLU A 191 -11.23 6.51 9.18
CA GLU A 191 -12.03 7.70 9.50
C GLU A 191 -11.22 8.96 9.22
N LEU A 192 -11.85 9.91 8.53
CA LEU A 192 -11.28 11.20 8.17
C LEU A 192 -12.04 12.30 8.91
N TRP A 193 -11.64 12.59 10.14
CA TRP A 193 -12.33 13.56 10.99
C TRP A 193 -11.99 14.99 10.61
N CYS A 194 -13.01 15.73 10.23
CA CYS A 194 -12.91 17.05 9.66
C CYS A 194 -13.76 18.08 10.42
N VAL A 195 -13.40 19.34 10.24
CA VAL A 195 -14.26 20.48 10.58
C VAL A 195 -14.77 21.06 9.27
N SER A 196 -16.08 21.35 9.19
CA SER A 196 -16.66 21.92 7.98
C SER A 196 -16.07 23.29 7.74
N LEU A 197 -15.67 23.58 6.51
CA LEU A 197 -15.56 24.97 6.07
C LEU A 197 -16.96 25.60 6.23
N PRO A 198 -17.07 26.83 6.76
CA PRO A 198 -18.33 27.52 6.88
C PRO A 198 -18.81 27.90 5.48
N ASP A 199 -19.48 26.98 4.79
CA ASP A 199 -20.64 27.27 3.96
C ASP A 199 -21.33 25.98 3.48
N ARG A 200 -22.62 25.91 3.81
CA ARG A 200 -23.68 25.02 3.30
C ARG A 200 -23.48 23.51 3.49
N ILE A 201 -24.07 22.99 4.56
CA ILE A 201 -24.66 21.64 4.59
C ILE A 201 -26.03 21.77 5.26
N GLU A 202 -27.09 21.60 4.47
CA GLU A 202 -28.42 21.23 4.95
C GLU A 202 -28.33 19.86 5.62
N SER A 203 -28.92 19.77 6.79
CA SER A 203 -29.04 18.61 7.66
C SER A 203 -29.58 17.38 6.92
N LEU A 204 -28.79 16.31 6.86
CA LEU A 204 -29.26 14.95 6.62
C LEU A 204 -29.15 14.17 7.92
N GLU A 205 -30.26 14.11 8.64
CA GLU A 205 -30.50 13.19 9.75
C GLU A 205 -30.87 11.82 9.15
N ILE A 206 -30.17 10.77 9.59
CA ILE A 206 -30.40 9.39 9.14
C ILE A 206 -31.10 8.64 10.27
N ASN A 207 -32.35 8.26 10.02
CA ASN A 207 -33.13 7.36 10.87
C ASN A 207 -32.76 5.91 10.54
N ASP A 208 -32.26 5.18 11.54
CA ASP A 208 -31.94 3.76 11.48
C ASP A 208 -33.19 2.90 11.71
N THR A 209 -33.47 1.99 10.77
CA THR A 209 -34.03 0.68 11.11
C THR A 209 -33.75 -0.27 9.94
N HIS A 210 -33.16 -1.44 10.20
CA HIS A 210 -33.67 -2.75 9.74
C HIS A 210 -32.68 -3.88 10.05
N GLN A 211 -33.23 -4.91 10.70
CA GLN A 211 -32.58 -6.16 11.12
C GLN A 211 -32.54 -7.17 9.97
N VAL A 212 -31.43 -7.87 9.71
CA VAL A 212 -31.45 -9.23 9.10
C VAL A 212 -30.26 -10.09 9.58
N LYS A 213 -30.57 -11.38 9.72
CA LYS A 213 -29.87 -12.56 10.26
C LYS A 213 -28.53 -12.94 9.61
N GLN A 214 -27.63 -13.46 10.44
CA GLN A 214 -26.33 -14.06 10.11
C GLN A 214 -26.43 -15.53 9.66
N THR A 215 -25.50 -15.99 8.83
CA THR A 215 -25.17 -17.42 8.68
C THR A 215 -23.66 -17.60 8.41
N LYS A 216 -23.05 -18.60 9.07
CA LYS A 216 -21.61 -18.95 9.12
C LYS A 216 -21.31 -20.18 8.26
N THR A 217 -20.10 -20.29 7.69
CA THR A 217 -19.37 -21.55 7.35
C THR A 217 -17.92 -21.16 6.93
N GLU A 218 -16.86 -21.46 7.70
CA GLU A 218 -15.99 -22.66 7.78
C GLU A 218 -15.12 -22.96 6.54
N ASP A 219 -13.80 -22.95 6.78
CA ASP A 219 -12.64 -22.90 5.86
C ASP A 219 -12.00 -24.29 5.77
N SER A 220 -11.58 -24.73 4.58
CA SER A 220 -10.75 -25.93 4.40
C SER A 220 -9.71 -25.67 3.31
N GLY A 221 -8.45 -25.71 3.72
CA GLY A 221 -7.29 -25.44 2.87
C GLY A 221 -6.81 -26.65 2.08
N CYS A 222 -6.01 -26.38 1.04
CA CYS A 222 -5.08 -27.35 0.48
C CYS A 222 -3.89 -26.66 -0.19
N SER A 223 -2.69 -27.15 0.16
CA SER A 223 -1.40 -26.75 -0.42
C SER A 223 -1.15 -27.49 -1.73
N CYS A 224 -0.35 -26.91 -2.62
CA CYS A 224 0.45 -27.72 -3.54
C CYS A 224 1.89 -27.21 -3.68
N ALA A 225 2.76 -28.15 -3.31
CA ALA A 225 4.17 -28.41 -3.61
C ALA A 225 4.95 -27.55 -4.62
N ASN A 226 6.20 -27.36 -4.22
CA ASN A 226 7.34 -26.73 -4.88
C ASN A 226 7.82 -27.45 -6.15
N LEU A 227 8.32 -26.65 -7.10
CA LEU A 227 9.31 -27.02 -8.11
C LEU A 227 10.46 -25.98 -8.09
N PRO A 228 11.67 -26.31 -8.56
CA PRO A 228 12.94 -25.77 -8.07
C PRO A 228 13.17 -24.31 -8.43
N ARG A 229 13.90 -23.61 -7.56
CA ARG A 229 14.09 -22.16 -7.60
C ARG A 229 15.44 -21.81 -8.20
N ASP A 230 15.44 -21.02 -9.27
CA ASP A 230 16.59 -20.24 -9.76
C ASP A 230 16.91 -19.05 -8.82
N GLU A 231 16.82 -19.24 -7.50
CA GLU A 231 16.82 -18.16 -6.50
C GLU A 231 18.20 -17.53 -6.23
N GLU A 232 19.31 -18.12 -6.73
CA GLU A 232 20.65 -17.67 -6.35
C GLU A 232 21.14 -16.41 -7.08
N ILE A 233 20.48 -15.95 -8.15
CA ILE A 233 20.98 -14.81 -8.95
C ILE A 233 20.41 -13.46 -8.49
N VAL A 234 19.28 -13.47 -7.77
CA VAL A 234 18.46 -12.25 -7.53
C VAL A 234 18.70 -11.63 -6.15
N ASN A 235 19.42 -12.31 -5.25
CA ASN A 235 19.41 -12.00 -3.82
C ASN A 235 20.14 -10.71 -3.38
N CYS A 236 20.70 -9.92 -4.30
CA CYS A 236 21.41 -8.67 -3.97
C CYS A 236 21.15 -7.49 -4.91
N ARG A 237 20.13 -7.52 -5.80
CA ARG A 237 19.95 -6.44 -6.80
C ARG A 237 18.55 -5.87 -6.83
N VAL A 238 18.47 -4.54 -6.90
CA VAL A 238 17.22 -3.79 -7.10
C VAL A 238 16.70 -4.09 -8.51
N ILE A 239 15.56 -4.77 -8.57
CA ILE A 239 14.88 -5.08 -9.84
C ILE A 239 14.17 -3.80 -10.31
N PRO A 240 14.35 -3.37 -11.57
CA PRO A 240 13.61 -2.24 -12.13
C PRO A 240 12.09 -2.43 -12.05
N ASP A 241 11.36 -1.36 -11.75
CA ASP A 241 9.90 -1.38 -11.59
C ASP A 241 9.13 -1.88 -12.83
N ASP A 242 9.68 -1.66 -14.03
CA ASP A 242 9.07 -2.12 -15.28
C ASP A 242 9.17 -3.66 -15.48
N PHE A 243 10.03 -4.34 -14.71
CA PHE A 243 10.25 -5.78 -14.81
C PHE A 243 9.51 -6.57 -13.75
N VAL A 244 8.92 -5.89 -12.75
CA VAL A 244 8.13 -6.53 -11.72
C VAL A 244 6.66 -6.61 -12.12
N ASP A 245 6.03 -7.69 -11.70
CA ASP A 245 4.60 -7.93 -11.86
C ASP A 245 3.81 -6.90 -11.04
N ALA A 246 2.87 -6.21 -11.70
CA ALA A 246 2.11 -5.16 -11.05
C ALA A 246 1.15 -5.64 -9.94
N LEU A 247 0.89 -6.94 -9.79
CA LEU A 247 0.11 -7.52 -8.68
C LEU A 247 0.99 -8.07 -7.57
N THR A 248 2.04 -8.82 -7.93
CA THR A 248 2.86 -9.57 -6.96
C THR A 248 4.13 -8.84 -6.54
N GLY A 249 4.59 -7.86 -7.33
CA GLY A 249 5.88 -7.19 -7.13
C GLY A 249 7.09 -8.10 -7.36
N GLU A 250 6.89 -9.29 -7.93
CA GLU A 250 7.94 -10.26 -8.25
C GLU A 250 8.40 -10.09 -9.70
N LEU A 251 9.63 -10.51 -10.03
CA LEU A 251 10.13 -10.46 -11.40
C LEU A 251 9.22 -11.27 -12.35
N MET A 252 8.75 -10.64 -13.43
CA MET A 252 7.97 -11.33 -14.46
C MET A 252 8.83 -12.33 -15.23
N ARG A 253 8.30 -13.53 -15.48
CA ARG A 253 8.92 -14.57 -16.32
C ARG A 253 8.26 -14.62 -17.69
N GLU A 254 6.96 -14.45 -17.72
CA GLU A 254 6.15 -14.39 -18.93
C GLU A 254 5.26 -13.14 -18.87
N PRO A 255 5.83 -11.95 -19.16
CA PRO A 255 5.07 -10.71 -19.09
C PRO A 255 3.98 -10.72 -20.16
N VAL A 256 2.76 -10.36 -19.75
CA VAL A 256 1.60 -10.22 -20.61
C VAL A 256 1.03 -8.83 -20.45
N ARG A 257 0.73 -8.17 -21.57
CA ARG A 257 0.11 -6.85 -21.60
C ARG A 257 -1.41 -6.98 -21.69
N LEU A 258 -2.10 -6.37 -20.73
CA LEU A 258 -3.56 -6.33 -20.67
C LEU A 258 -4.12 -5.17 -21.52
N PRO A 259 -5.41 -5.22 -21.91
CA PRO A 259 -6.07 -4.11 -22.60
C PRO A 259 -6.05 -2.79 -21.82
N SER A 260 -5.96 -2.83 -20.48
CA SER A 260 -5.77 -1.64 -19.65
C SER A 260 -4.40 -0.97 -19.82
N GLY A 261 -3.46 -1.61 -20.51
CA GLY A 261 -2.08 -1.18 -20.69
C GLY A 261 -1.12 -1.70 -19.62
N ASN A 262 -1.62 -2.27 -18.52
CA ASN A 262 -0.79 -2.85 -17.46
C ASN A 262 -0.12 -4.14 -17.93
N CYS A 263 1.10 -4.39 -17.45
CA CYS A 263 1.81 -5.65 -17.62
C CYS A 263 1.82 -6.46 -16.33
N ILE A 264 1.55 -7.76 -16.45
CA ILE A 264 1.58 -8.73 -15.35
C ILE A 264 2.14 -10.06 -15.87
N ASP A 265 2.63 -10.90 -14.98
CA ASP A 265 3.06 -12.24 -15.32
C ASP A 265 1.86 -13.14 -15.63
N ARG A 266 1.99 -14.02 -16.64
CA ARG A 266 0.93 -14.96 -17.02
C ARG A 266 0.47 -15.82 -15.85
N SER A 267 1.39 -16.27 -14.99
CA SER A 267 1.04 -17.11 -13.83
C SER A 267 0.22 -16.34 -12.80
N SER A 268 0.55 -15.06 -12.57
CA SER A 268 -0.21 -14.17 -11.69
C SER A 268 -1.62 -13.92 -12.20
N LEU A 269 -1.79 -13.69 -13.51
CA LEU A 269 -3.09 -13.51 -14.15
C LEU A 269 -3.97 -14.75 -14.00
N ASN A 270 -3.41 -15.93 -14.29
CA ASN A 270 -4.13 -17.20 -14.16
C ASN A 270 -4.54 -17.47 -12.72
N ARG A 271 -3.65 -17.19 -11.76
CA ARG A 271 -3.96 -17.29 -10.33
C ARG A 271 -5.10 -16.35 -9.92
N PHE A 272 -5.08 -15.10 -10.39
CA PHE A 272 -6.16 -14.15 -10.15
C PHE A 272 -7.52 -14.67 -10.66
N TRP A 273 -7.59 -15.13 -11.91
CA TRP A 273 -8.82 -15.67 -12.48
C TRP A 273 -9.29 -16.92 -11.75
N THR A 274 -8.36 -17.78 -11.33
CA THR A 274 -8.69 -18.99 -10.57
C THR A 274 -9.31 -18.62 -9.21
N GLU A 275 -8.68 -17.71 -8.47
CA GLU A 275 -9.23 -17.21 -7.20
C GLU A 275 -10.59 -16.55 -7.37
N ARG A 276 -10.75 -15.73 -8.42
CA ARG A 276 -12.03 -15.08 -8.74
C ARG A 276 -13.12 -16.11 -9.05
N LEU A 277 -12.83 -17.15 -9.83
CA LEU A 277 -13.80 -18.17 -10.19
C LEU A 277 -14.30 -18.95 -8.95
N VAL A 278 -13.39 -19.21 -8.00
CA VAL A 278 -13.73 -19.85 -6.71
C VAL A 278 -14.66 -18.96 -5.88
N ASN A 279 -14.37 -17.66 -5.78
CA ASN A 279 -15.14 -16.74 -4.95
C ASN A 279 -16.44 -16.25 -5.62
N CYS A 280 -16.45 -16.16 -6.97
CA CYS A 280 -17.55 -15.69 -7.81
C CYS A 280 -17.83 -16.66 -8.96
N PRO A 281 -18.38 -17.86 -8.70
CA PRO A 281 -18.63 -18.88 -9.72
C PRO A 281 -19.70 -18.48 -10.75
N ARG A 282 -20.47 -17.41 -10.48
CA ARG A 282 -21.55 -16.92 -11.35
C ARG A 282 -21.08 -16.05 -12.52
N ASP A 283 -19.83 -15.57 -12.51
CA ASP A 283 -19.26 -14.75 -13.58
C ASP A 283 -17.87 -15.27 -13.98
N PRO A 284 -17.79 -16.33 -14.81
CA PRO A 284 -16.56 -17.03 -15.14
C PRO A 284 -15.71 -16.32 -16.21
N ARG A 285 -16.12 -15.14 -16.68
CA ARG A 285 -15.45 -14.46 -17.79
C ARG A 285 -14.07 -13.96 -17.36
N PRO A 286 -13.06 -14.04 -18.23
CA PRO A 286 -11.78 -13.37 -18.03
C PRO A 286 -12.00 -11.86 -17.86
N VAL A 287 -11.42 -11.29 -16.80
CA VAL A 287 -11.48 -9.86 -16.51
C VAL A 287 -10.08 -9.30 -16.25
N ASP A 288 -9.93 -8.01 -16.51
CA ASP A 288 -8.71 -7.27 -16.18
C ASP A 288 -8.63 -7.02 -14.66
N PRO A 289 -7.56 -7.44 -13.97
CA PRO A 289 -7.44 -7.31 -12.52
C PRO A 289 -7.46 -5.86 -11.99
N PHE A 290 -7.18 -4.86 -12.83
CA PHE A 290 -7.07 -3.46 -12.43
C PHE A 290 -8.34 -2.66 -12.75
N THR A 291 -9.04 -3.03 -13.83
CA THR A 291 -10.25 -2.33 -14.28
C THR A 291 -11.53 -3.11 -14.02
N MET A 292 -11.43 -4.40 -13.72
CA MET A 292 -12.54 -5.36 -13.59
C MET A 292 -13.42 -5.43 -14.83
N VAL A 293 -12.91 -4.98 -15.99
CA VAL A 293 -13.62 -5.03 -17.27
C VAL A 293 -13.39 -6.39 -17.93
N PRO A 294 -14.45 -7.10 -18.34
CA PRO A 294 -14.31 -8.33 -19.11
C PRO A 294 -13.62 -8.09 -20.44
N PHE A 295 -12.76 -9.01 -20.84
CA PHE A 295 -12.13 -8.99 -22.16
C PHE A 295 -11.95 -10.42 -22.68
N ASP A 296 -11.62 -10.55 -23.97
CA ASP A 296 -11.36 -11.86 -24.58
C ASP A 296 -9.97 -12.38 -24.22
N GLU A 297 -9.87 -13.55 -23.61
CA GLU A 297 -8.61 -14.19 -23.25
C GLU A 297 -7.66 -14.33 -24.44
N SER A 298 -8.17 -14.49 -25.67
CA SER A 298 -7.33 -14.58 -26.87
C SER A 298 -6.52 -13.29 -27.15
N SER A 299 -6.94 -12.16 -26.58
CA SER A 299 -6.23 -10.88 -26.69
C SER A 299 -4.97 -10.80 -25.81
N VAL A 300 -4.82 -11.70 -24.84
CA VAL A 300 -3.74 -11.73 -23.83
C VAL A 300 -2.52 -12.44 -24.39
N LYS A 301 -1.69 -11.67 -25.11
CA LYS A 301 -0.45 -12.14 -25.73
C LYS A 301 0.76 -11.75 -24.89
N CYS A 302 1.78 -12.61 -24.91
CA CYS A 302 3.06 -12.31 -24.26
C CYS A 302 3.66 -11.05 -24.90
N ASP A 303 4.18 -10.16 -24.06
CA ASP A 303 4.95 -8.99 -24.48
C ASP A 303 6.40 -9.44 -24.71
N GLU A 304 6.68 -9.93 -25.92
CA GLU A 304 8.01 -10.45 -26.30
C GLU A 304 9.11 -9.41 -26.16
N SER A 305 8.80 -8.12 -26.37
CA SER A 305 9.77 -7.04 -26.19
C SER A 305 10.17 -6.91 -24.72
N LEU A 306 9.20 -6.91 -23.82
CA LEU A 306 9.47 -6.85 -22.38
C LEU A 306 10.15 -8.12 -21.88
N LYS A 307 9.73 -9.29 -22.38
CA LYS A 307 10.35 -10.58 -22.06
C LYS A 307 11.83 -10.61 -22.46
N GLN A 308 12.16 -10.13 -23.66
CA GLN A 308 13.54 -10.02 -24.10
C GLN A 308 14.34 -9.07 -23.21
N ALA A 309 13.78 -7.90 -22.87
CA ALA A 309 14.44 -6.93 -21.98
C ALA A 309 14.73 -7.50 -20.58
N ILE A 310 13.80 -8.32 -20.03
CA ILE A 310 13.99 -9.03 -18.77
C ILE A 310 15.10 -10.07 -18.89
N ASN A 311 15.14 -10.85 -19.97
CA ASN A 311 16.20 -11.82 -20.21
C ASN A 311 17.58 -11.16 -20.31
N ASP A 312 17.68 -10.06 -21.07
CA ASP A 312 18.92 -9.28 -21.19
C ASP A 312 19.36 -8.68 -19.85
N TYR A 313 18.40 -8.28 -19.01
CA TYR A 313 18.68 -7.84 -17.64
C TYR A 313 19.22 -8.98 -16.77
N LEU A 314 18.59 -10.15 -16.81
CA LEU A 314 19.03 -11.33 -16.06
C LEU A 314 20.43 -11.79 -16.49
N ASP A 315 20.73 -11.76 -17.78
CA ASP A 315 22.04 -12.14 -18.29
C ASP A 315 23.13 -11.13 -17.92
N ARG A 316 22.83 -9.82 -17.96
CA ARG A 316 23.72 -8.79 -17.39
C ARG A 316 23.94 -9.02 -15.90
N CYS A 317 22.89 -9.42 -15.17
CA CYS A 317 23.01 -9.74 -13.76
C CYS A 317 23.96 -10.90 -13.49
N LYS A 318 23.80 -12.01 -14.21
CA LYS A 318 24.70 -13.17 -14.17
C LYS A 318 26.14 -12.80 -14.52
N GLN A 319 26.35 -12.02 -15.58
CA GLN A 319 27.68 -11.58 -15.99
C GLN A 319 28.37 -10.75 -14.91
N LEU A 320 27.66 -9.78 -14.31
CA LEU A 320 28.23 -8.96 -13.25
C LEU A 320 28.49 -9.79 -11.98
N THR A 321 27.65 -10.77 -11.64
CA THR A 321 27.94 -11.67 -10.50
C THR A 321 29.22 -12.49 -10.75
N LYS A 322 29.42 -12.99 -11.98
CA LYS A 322 30.68 -13.64 -12.36
C LYS A 322 31.88 -12.70 -12.24
N LEU A 323 31.73 -11.42 -12.60
CA LEU A 323 32.79 -10.41 -12.45
C LEU A 323 33.10 -10.12 -10.98
N CYS A 324 32.09 -9.92 -10.14
CA CYS A 324 32.28 -9.73 -8.70
C CYS A 324 33.03 -10.91 -8.07
N ASN A 325 32.57 -12.15 -8.33
CA ASN A 325 33.24 -13.35 -7.82
C ASN A 325 34.71 -13.45 -8.28
N ARG A 326 35.01 -13.03 -9.52
CA ARG A 326 36.39 -12.99 -10.02
C ARG A 326 37.24 -11.95 -9.29
N LEU A 327 36.69 -10.78 -8.99
CA LEU A 327 37.38 -9.72 -8.26
C LEU A 327 37.64 -10.11 -6.80
N ASP A 328 36.66 -10.73 -6.13
CA ASP A 328 36.79 -11.20 -4.75
C ASP A 328 37.85 -12.30 -4.62
N ASN A 329 37.95 -13.19 -5.62
CA ASN A 329 39.02 -14.19 -5.66
C ASN A 329 40.41 -13.57 -5.91
N TRP A 330 40.47 -12.40 -6.58
CA TRP A 330 41.73 -11.69 -6.84
C TRP A 330 42.27 -11.00 -5.59
N THR A 331 41.39 -10.42 -4.76
CA THR A 331 41.78 -9.73 -3.52
C THR A 331 42.30 -10.71 -2.45
N GLN A 332 41.84 -11.96 -2.45
CA GLN A 332 42.33 -13.00 -1.53
C GLN A 332 43.72 -13.56 -1.91
N GLY A 333 44.18 -13.37 -3.15
CA GLY A 333 45.41 -13.97 -3.66
C GLY A 333 46.64 -13.03 -3.74
N SER A 334 46.52 -11.74 -3.39
CA SER A 334 47.57 -10.74 -3.73
C SER A 334 48.01 -9.79 -2.62
N ILE A 335 47.72 -10.08 -1.35
CA ILE A 335 48.31 -9.32 -0.23
C ILE A 335 49.32 -10.22 0.50
N PRO A 336 50.64 -10.15 0.20
CA PRO A 336 51.63 -10.69 1.12
C PRO A 336 51.51 -9.91 2.44
N PRO A 337 51.62 -10.57 3.61
CA PRO A 337 51.57 -9.88 4.89
C PRO A 337 52.76 -8.93 4.98
N THR A 338 52.53 -7.64 4.76
CA THR A 338 53.53 -6.62 5.08
C THR A 338 53.72 -6.66 6.60
N SER A 339 54.84 -7.19 7.05
CA SER A 339 55.26 -7.12 8.45
C SER A 339 55.42 -5.64 8.81
N THR A 340 54.39 -5.04 9.41
CA THR A 340 54.49 -3.73 10.04
C THR A 340 55.32 -3.90 11.31
N THR A 341 56.64 -3.78 11.20
CA THR A 341 57.50 -3.56 12.36
C THR A 341 57.21 -2.14 12.86
N VAL A 342 56.37 -2.02 13.88
CA VAL A 342 56.12 -0.76 14.58
C VAL A 342 57.42 -0.37 15.32
N PRO A 343 58.02 0.81 15.06
CA PRO A 343 59.15 1.27 15.85
C PRO A 343 58.66 1.59 17.26
N GLN A 344 59.25 0.94 18.27
CA GLN A 344 59.02 1.28 19.67
C GLN A 344 59.64 2.65 19.95
N ILE A 345 58.79 3.62 20.33
CA ILE A 345 59.20 4.92 20.84
C ILE A 345 59.62 4.72 22.30
N PRO A 346 60.84 5.13 22.73
CA PRO A 346 61.24 5.00 24.12
C PRO A 346 60.47 6.01 24.97
N THR A 347 59.73 5.51 25.97
CA THR A 347 59.07 6.31 26.98
C THR A 347 60.12 6.85 27.95
N SER A 348 60.39 8.15 27.88
CA SER A 348 61.09 8.91 28.92
C SER A 348 60.17 9.05 30.14
N SER A 349 60.47 8.33 31.21
CA SER A 349 59.89 8.54 32.53
C SER A 349 60.76 9.52 33.32
N GLU A 350 60.34 10.79 33.37
CA GLU A 350 60.67 11.71 34.45
C GLU A 350 59.35 12.13 35.10
N SER A 351 59.17 11.79 36.38
CA SER A 351 59.14 12.79 37.45
C SER A 351 58.72 12.17 38.79
N ASP A 352 59.48 12.58 39.80
CA ASP A 352 59.44 12.31 41.23
C ASP A 352 58.10 12.56 41.97
N SER A 353 58.16 12.29 43.28
CA SER A 353 57.32 12.67 44.45
C SER A 353 56.31 11.59 44.87
N ASP A 354 56.27 11.06 46.10
CA ASP A 354 56.82 11.44 47.42
C ASP A 354 57.19 10.19 48.24
#